data_AF-A0A086LT28-F1
#
_entry.id   AF-A0A086LT28-F1
#
_cell.length_a   1.000
_cell.length_b   1.000
_cell.length_c   1.000
_cell.angle_alpha   90.00
_cell.angle_beta   90.00
_cell.angle_gamma   90.00
#
_symmetry.space_group_name_H-M   'P 1'
#
loop_
_entity.id
_entity.type
_entity.pdbx_description
1 polymer ?
#
loop_
_entity_poly.entity_id
_entity_poly.type
_entity_poly.pdbx_seq_one_letter_code
_entity_poly.pdbx_strand_id
1 'polypeptide(L)'
;LVVPPALFVALASGVYAFLSLFLPQWSVRAGWPGGMLGYIAYDLIHYSTHHVAVLDCVSHIREMRKYHMRHHYRHPLFGFGVTTKLWDRIFGTLPPSDEETRPPASRREARKH
;
A
#
# COMPACT_ATOMS: atom_id res chain seq x y z
N LEU A 1 -2.27 9.32 -6.35
CA LEU A 1 -2.63 9.10 -7.77
C LEU A 1 -3.70 8.01 -7.87
N VAL A 2 -4.87 8.27 -8.47
CA VAL A 2 -5.93 7.25 -8.62
C VAL A 2 -5.68 6.43 -9.89
N VAL A 3 -6.04 5.15 -9.88
CA VAL A 3 -5.95 4.29 -11.08
C VAL A 3 -6.86 4.87 -12.18
N PRO A 4 -6.39 5.00 -13.43
CA PRO A 4 -7.25 5.46 -14.51
C PRO A 4 -8.52 4.61 -14.62
N PRO A 5 -9.72 5.21 -14.70
CA PRO A 5 -10.99 4.46 -14.71
C PRO A 5 -11.05 3.37 -15.80
N ALA A 6 -10.42 3.64 -16.96
CA ALA A 6 -10.33 2.66 -18.05
C ALA A 6 -9.50 1.41 -17.67
N LEU A 7 -8.38 1.59 -16.97
CA LEU A 7 -7.55 0.48 -16.51
C LEU A 7 -8.28 -0.34 -15.45
N PHE A 8 -9.03 0.32 -14.56
CA PHE A 8 -9.87 -0.34 -13.57
C PHE A 8 -10.94 -1.22 -14.23
N VAL A 9 -11.67 -0.70 -15.22
CA VAL A 9 -12.71 -1.47 -15.93
C VAL A 9 -12.12 -2.69 -16.65
N ALA A 10 -10.96 -2.55 -17.29
CA ALA A 10 -10.27 -3.67 -17.93
C ALA A 10 -9.85 -4.75 -16.91
N LEU A 11 -9.28 -4.35 -15.77
CA LEU A 11 -8.87 -5.29 -14.73
C LEU A 11 -10.08 -5.98 -14.09
N ALA A 12 -11.12 -5.20 -13.76
CA ALA A 12 -12.34 -5.70 -13.15
C ALA A 12 -13.06 -6.69 -14.07
N SER A 13 -13.20 -6.37 -15.36
CA SER A 13 -13.78 -7.31 -16.33
C SER A 13 -12.97 -8.61 -16.45
N GLY A 14 -11.63 -8.52 -16.43
CA GLY A 14 -10.75 -9.69 -16.39
C GLY A 14 -10.97 -10.57 -15.14
N VAL A 15 -11.05 -9.96 -13.95
CA VAL A 15 -11.32 -10.68 -12.69
C VAL A 15 -12.72 -11.30 -12.68
N TYR A 16 -13.74 -10.58 -13.17
CA TYR A 16 -15.10 -11.11 -13.30
C TYR A 16 -15.14 -12.35 -14.19
N ALA A 17 -14.51 -12.26 -15.37
CA ALA A 17 -14.44 -13.36 -16.32
C ALA A 17 -13.69 -14.56 -15.73
N PHE A 18 -12.55 -14.32 -15.08
CA PHE A 18 -11.77 -15.36 -14.43
C PHE A 18 -12.56 -16.08 -13.33
N LEU A 19 -13.19 -15.33 -12.41
CA LEU A 19 -14.02 -15.92 -11.35
C LEU A 19 -15.24 -16.67 -11.93
N SER A 20 -15.81 -16.19 -13.02
CA SER A 20 -16.91 -16.84 -13.73
C SER A 20 -16.56 -18.20 -14.33
N LEU A 21 -15.27 -18.52 -14.50
CA LEU A 21 -14.82 -19.84 -14.97
C LEU A 21 -14.85 -20.90 -13.88
N PHE A 22 -14.69 -20.50 -12.61
CA PHE A 22 -14.54 -21.43 -11.48
C PHE A 22 -15.74 -21.44 -10.54
N LEU A 23 -16.50 -20.35 -10.49
CA LEU A 23 -17.61 -20.17 -9.56
C LEU A 23 -18.97 -20.13 -10.27
N PRO A 24 -20.04 -20.63 -9.61
CA PRO A 24 -21.39 -20.46 -10.10
C PRO A 24 -21.75 -18.98 -10.28
N GLN A 25 -22.45 -18.68 -11.37
CA GLN A 25 -22.81 -17.31 -11.76
C GLN A 25 -23.59 -16.53 -10.69
N TRP A 26 -24.39 -17.21 -9.86
CA TRP A 26 -25.09 -16.56 -8.75
C TRP A 26 -24.15 -16.07 -7.64
N SER A 27 -23.07 -16.81 -7.37
CA SER A 27 -22.08 -16.47 -6.35
C SER A 27 -21.24 -15.27 -6.78
N VAL A 28 -20.78 -15.28 -8.04
CA VAL A 28 -20.01 -14.16 -8.62
C VAL A 28 -20.84 -12.88 -8.61
N ARG A 29 -22.10 -12.92 -9.07
CA ARG A 29 -23.00 -11.76 -9.08
C ARG A 29 -23.32 -11.23 -7.68
N ALA A 30 -23.45 -12.10 -6.68
CA ALA A 30 -23.68 -11.70 -5.30
C ALA A 30 -22.44 -11.06 -4.66
N GLY A 31 -21.24 -11.58 -4.95
CA GLY A 31 -19.97 -11.04 -4.43
C GLY A 31 -19.48 -9.78 -5.14
N TRP A 32 -19.86 -9.58 -6.40
CA TRP A 32 -19.43 -8.46 -7.24
C TRP A 32 -19.66 -7.06 -6.63
N PRO A 33 -20.86 -6.71 -6.13
CA PRO A 33 -21.09 -5.42 -5.50
C PRO A 33 -20.24 -5.22 -4.23
N GLY A 34 -19.96 -6.29 -3.47
CA GLY A 34 -19.07 -6.24 -2.32
C GLY A 34 -17.61 -5.96 -2.72
N GLY A 35 -17.14 -6.58 -3.80
CA GLY A 35 -15.82 -6.29 -4.39
C GLY A 35 -15.69 -4.85 -4.90
N MET A 36 -16.71 -4.35 -5.60
CA MET A 36 -16.76 -2.96 -6.09
C MET A 36 -16.79 -1.95 -4.93
N LEU A 37 -17.55 -2.23 -3.87
CA LEU A 37 -17.58 -1.41 -2.67
C LEU A 37 -16.21 -1.35 -1.99
N GLY A 38 -15.53 -2.49 -1.86
CA GLY A 38 -14.17 -2.56 -1.34
C GLY A 38 -13.17 -1.73 -2.16
N TYR A 39 -13.30 -1.75 -3.49
CA TYR A 39 -12.47 -0.90 -4.37
C TYR A 39 -12.76 0.59 -4.17
N ILE A 40 -14.04 1.00 -4.14
CA ILE A 40 -14.40 2.40 -3.89
C ILE A 40 -13.86 2.87 -2.54
N ALA A 41 -13.95 2.03 -1.50
CA ALA A 41 -13.38 2.32 -0.20
C ALA A 41 -11.85 2.48 -0.25
N TYR A 42 -11.15 1.60 -0.98
CA TYR A 42 -9.71 1.72 -1.19
C TYR A 42 -9.35 3.02 -1.91
N ASP A 43 -10.04 3.38 -2.99
CA ASP A 43 -9.80 4.61 -3.74
C ASP A 43 -10.06 5.85 -2.91
N LEU A 44 -11.09 5.83 -2.05
CA LEU A 44 -11.41 6.94 -1.15
C LEU A 44 -10.36 7.10 -0.05
N ILE A 45 -9.88 5.99 0.53
CA ILE A 45 -8.77 5.99 1.48
C ILE A 45 -7.50 6.50 0.80
N HIS A 46 -7.19 6.02 -0.40
CA HIS A 46 -6.01 6.44 -1.14
C HIS A 46 -6.06 7.94 -1.50
N TYR A 47 -7.21 8.42 -1.96
CA TYR A 47 -7.44 9.83 -2.25
C TYR A 47 -7.30 10.70 -0.99
N SER A 48 -7.91 10.30 0.13
CA SER A 48 -7.75 11.03 1.40
C SER A 48 -6.29 11.06 1.84
N THR A 49 -5.58 9.92 1.84
CA THR A 49 -4.17 9.87 2.27
C THR A 49 -3.25 10.79 1.44
N HIS A 50 -3.58 11.02 0.17
CA HIS A 50 -2.81 11.90 -0.72
C HIS A 50 -3.26 13.37 -0.71
N HIS A 51 -4.56 13.66 -0.63
CA HIS A 51 -5.10 15.00 -0.86
C HIS A 51 -5.78 15.62 0.36
N VAL A 52 -6.29 14.81 1.29
CA VAL A 52 -7.02 15.30 2.45
C VAL A 52 -6.68 14.47 3.69
N ALA A 53 -5.86 15.02 4.59
CA ALA A 53 -5.38 14.40 5.83
C ALA A 53 -6.47 14.00 6.85
N VAL A 54 -7.74 13.82 6.44
CA VAL A 54 -8.89 13.49 7.30
C VAL A 54 -8.64 12.20 8.10
N LEU A 55 -7.89 11.25 7.53
CA LEU A 55 -7.57 9.98 8.16
C LEU A 55 -6.27 9.97 8.97
N ASP A 56 -5.51 11.07 9.01
CA ASP A 56 -4.27 11.17 9.81
C ASP A 56 -4.54 11.19 11.33
N CYS A 57 -5.80 11.36 11.75
CA CYS A 57 -6.24 11.17 13.14
C CYS A 57 -6.11 9.69 13.58
N VAL A 58 -6.20 8.75 12.64
CA VAL A 58 -5.99 7.33 12.90
C VAL A 58 -4.49 7.05 12.91
N SER A 59 -3.96 6.72 14.08
CA SER A 59 -2.53 6.48 14.32
C SER A 59 -1.90 5.50 13.33
N HIS A 60 -2.62 4.42 12.99
CA HIS A 60 -2.19 3.40 12.02
C HIS A 60 -2.03 3.98 10.61
N ILE A 61 -2.98 4.79 10.14
CA ILE A 61 -2.94 5.38 8.79
C ILE A 61 -1.76 6.37 8.70
N ARG A 62 -1.56 7.17 9.75
CA ARG A 62 -0.41 8.08 9.84
C ARG A 62 0.92 7.33 9.82
N GLU A 63 1.00 6.19 10.51
CA GLU A 63 2.20 5.35 10.50
C GLU A 63 2.45 4.75 9.11
N MET A 64 1.42 4.21 8.47
CA MET A 64 1.53 3.63 7.14
C MET A 64 1.86 4.67 6.08
N ARG A 65 1.37 5.90 6.21
CA ARG A 65 1.78 7.03 5.35
C ARG A 65 3.28 7.30 5.47
N LYS A 66 3.82 7.38 6.69
CA LYS A 66 5.27 7.54 6.91
C LYS A 66 6.08 6.36 6.36
N TYR A 67 5.54 5.14 6.50
CA TYR A 67 6.16 3.93 5.98
C TYR A 67 6.24 3.94 4.44
N HIS A 68 5.14 4.25 3.76
CA HIS A 68 5.07 4.34 2.31
C HIS A 68 5.93 5.50 1.75
N MET A 69 6.00 6.63 2.46
CA MET A 69 6.91 7.71 2.07
C MET A 69 8.39 7.29 2.18
N ARG A 70 8.76 6.46 3.17
CA ARG A 70 10.12 5.91 3.24
C ARG A 70 10.44 4.96 2.08
N HIS A 71 9.47 4.19 1.60
CA HIS A 71 9.63 3.40 0.38
C HIS A 71 9.99 4.30 -0.81
N HIS A 72 9.22 5.36 -1.08
CA HIS A 72 9.50 6.25 -2.21
C HIS A 72 10.81 7.05 -2.08
N TYR A 73 11.16 7.53 -0.88
CA TYR A 73 12.25 8.51 -0.72
C TYR A 73 13.57 7.94 -0.19
N ARG A 74 13.57 6.78 0.48
CA ARG A 74 14.79 6.20 1.08
C ARG A 74 15.11 4.81 0.55
N HIS A 75 14.11 3.93 0.52
CA HIS A 75 14.32 2.51 0.24
C HIS A 75 13.31 1.99 -0.78
N PRO A 76 13.46 2.33 -2.08
CA PRO A 76 12.49 1.95 -3.13
C PRO A 76 12.39 0.44 -3.38
N LEU A 77 13.32 -0.36 -2.84
CA LEU A 77 13.30 -1.83 -2.92
C LEU A 77 12.65 -2.51 -1.70
N PHE A 78 12.19 -1.75 -0.70
CA PHE A 78 11.64 -2.28 0.55
C PHE A 78 10.37 -1.53 0.96
N GLY A 79 9.47 -2.18 1.71
CA GLY A 79 8.27 -1.56 2.24
C GLY A 79 7.16 -1.35 1.21
N PHE A 80 6.76 -2.41 0.52
CA PHE A 80 5.71 -2.38 -0.49
C PHE A 80 4.30 -2.27 0.11
N GLY A 81 4.14 -2.55 1.41
CA GLY A 81 2.88 -2.46 2.12
C GLY A 81 2.37 -1.02 2.23
N VAL A 82 1.21 -0.73 1.62
CA VAL A 82 0.57 0.60 1.69
C VAL A 82 -0.41 0.70 2.86
N THR A 83 -1.18 -0.35 3.14
CA THR A 83 -2.22 -0.38 4.18
C THR A 83 -1.81 -1.20 5.41
N THR A 84 -0.90 -2.15 5.23
CA THR A 84 -0.39 -3.04 6.28
C THR A 84 0.99 -3.55 5.92
N LYS A 85 1.81 -3.80 6.95
CA LYS A 85 3.16 -4.40 6.84
C LYS A 85 3.11 -5.94 6.78
N LEU A 86 1.92 -6.54 6.80
CA LEU A 86 1.75 -8.00 6.88
C LEU A 86 2.49 -8.72 5.75
N TRP A 87 2.29 -8.26 4.52
CA TRP A 87 2.93 -8.84 3.35
C TRP A 87 4.44 -8.60 3.35
N ASP A 88 4.91 -7.43 3.79
CA ASP A 88 6.35 -7.17 3.93
C ASP A 88 7.00 -8.08 4.97
N ARG A 89 6.27 -8.48 6.02
CA ARG A 89 6.75 -9.46 7.00
C ARG A 89 6.79 -10.88 6.43
N ILE A 90 5.77 -11.26 5.65
CA ILE A 90 5.70 -12.59 5.02
C ILE A 90 6.80 -12.76 3.97
N PHE A 91 7.04 -11.74 3.16
CA PHE A 91 8.02 -11.78 2.06
C PHE A 91 9.40 -11.24 2.45
N GLY A 92 9.60 -10.82 3.70
CA GLY A 92 10.90 -10.34 4.19
C GLY A 92 11.35 -9.00 3.60
N THR A 93 10.43 -8.17 3.11
CA THR A 93 10.69 -6.87 2.48
C THR A 93 10.52 -5.69 3.43
N LEU A 94 10.63 -5.92 4.75
CA LEU A 94 10.58 -4.85 5.74
C LEU A 94 11.77 -3.90 5.57
N PRO A 95 11.55 -2.58 5.50
CA PRO A 95 12.64 -1.63 5.38
C PRO A 95 13.51 -1.65 6.66
N PRO A 96 14.85 -1.62 6.52
CA PRO A 96 15.76 -1.58 7.65
C PRO A 96 15.48 -0.34 8.51
N SER A 97 15.74 -0.45 9.82
CA SER A 97 15.58 0.68 10.73
C SER A 97 16.62 1.75 10.40
N ASP A 98 16.27 3.02 10.64
CA ASP A 98 17.16 4.18 10.42
C ASP A 98 18.47 4.11 11.24
N GLU A 99 18.56 3.17 12.19
CA GLU A 99 19.72 2.93 13.04
C GLU A 99 20.81 2.13 12.31
N GLU A 100 20.44 1.23 11.40
CA GLU A 100 21.36 0.41 10.62
C GLU A 100 22.03 1.19 9.48
N THR A 101 21.39 2.26 9.00
CA THR A 101 21.96 3.16 7.98
C THR A 101 22.77 4.32 8.57
N ARG A 102 22.80 4.46 9.90
CA ARG A 102 23.59 5.49 10.56
C ARG A 102 25.06 5.04 10.59
N PRO A 103 26.01 5.81 10.04
CA PRO A 103 27.42 5.45 10.15
C PRO A 103 27.78 5.31 11.64
N PRO A 104 28.58 4.28 12.01
CA PRO A 104 28.94 4.03 13.41
C PRO A 104 29.50 5.30 14.04
N ALA A 105 29.20 5.56 15.31
CA ALA A 105 29.51 6.81 16.01
C ALA A 105 31.00 7.21 15.87
N SER A 106 31.90 6.23 15.77
CA SER A 106 33.33 6.41 15.51
C SER A 106 33.64 7.21 14.24
N ARG A 107 32.83 7.05 13.18
CA ARG A 107 33.01 7.76 11.90
C ARG A 107 32.47 9.19 11.92
N ARG A 108 31.73 9.57 12.97
CA ARG A 108 31.11 10.88 13.15
C ARG A 108 32.04 11.87 13.88
N GLU A 109 32.91 11.35 14.74
CA GLU A 109 33.97 12.14 15.40
C GLU A 109 35.14 12.41 14.46
N ALA A 110 35.48 11.46 13.58
CA ALA A 110 36.53 11.62 12.58
C ALA A 110 36.25 12.69 11.50
N ARG A 111 35.01 13.17 11.39
CA ARG A 111 34.61 14.22 10.42
C ARG A 111 34.53 15.62 11.04
N LYS A 112 34.84 15.75 12.34
CA LYS A 112 34.87 17.03 13.07
C LYS A 112 36.29 17.60 13.22
N HIS A 113 37.31 16.88 12.75
CA HIS A 113 38.69 17.32 12.61
C HIS A 113 39.02 17.48 11.13
#